data_AF-A0A9E0UTJ9-F1
#
_entry.id   AF-A0A9E0UTJ9-F1
#
_cell.length_a   1.000
_cell.length_b   1.000
_cell.length_c   1.000
_cell.angle_alpha   90.00
_cell.angle_beta   90.00
_cell.angle_gamma   90.00
#
_symmetry.space_group_name_H-M   'P 1'
#
loop_
_entity.id
_entity.type
_entity.pdbx_description
1 polymer ?
#
loop_
_entity_poly.entity_id
_entity_poly.type
_entity_poly.pdbx_seq_one_letter_code
_entity_poly.pdbx_strand_id
1 'polypeptide(L)'
;MVNPLKDMTFKGVLWWQGESSSLYPERYAVLFPRMIEDWRKEFKKPDMPFVFVVLAAHRAVDGDVTNEAWAWLREAQLKALKLKNTYAVSAVDIGEYEDIHPQNKELVAERVNSIVKAMDKPQAPKTESPMYESCKVLKDGTVLVKFTNSGNKLLAKRVALNKRKNMEFGKDPEAFVLSEGELSGFELCGEDRVFFPAKAKIIDSKHIALKSDKVKTPIAARYMWKSFALGNLYNDMGFPALPFRTDNFAAPDFLGRTIGSEFDAKKVSDLGVKFEPVLKTAESEFKDADHGGVKFLKAIKSPNFSGRYAYFKAPQAFKNMSGKREIEISIVYIDSGPDTIELVYDSNDSNVRKGQANAGAWKKLGALKIEDSGKVKLAKFKVSDAKFAGRLNGADVRLQSIPNMDFEVLGLFIKEAE
;
A
#
# COMPACT_ATOMS: atom_id res chain seq x y z
N MET A 1 -14.76 17.40 1.79
CA MET A 1 -15.55 16.63 0.80
C MET A 1 -16.99 16.43 1.24
N VAL A 2 -17.25 15.83 2.41
CA VAL A 2 -18.61 15.38 2.78
C VAL A 2 -19.50 16.41 3.51
N ASN A 3 -18.95 17.52 4.01
CA ASN A 3 -19.71 18.55 4.72
C ASN A 3 -20.97 19.06 3.98
N PRO A 4 -20.96 19.27 2.64
CA PRO A 4 -22.18 19.67 1.90
C PRO A 4 -23.31 18.63 1.95
N LEU A 5 -23.02 17.37 2.28
CA LEU A 5 -23.99 16.27 2.32
C LEU A 5 -24.63 16.09 3.70
N LYS A 6 -24.19 16.84 4.72
CA LYS A 6 -24.56 16.61 6.12
C LYS A 6 -26.06 16.71 6.41
N ASP A 7 -26.77 17.50 5.61
CA ASP A 7 -28.21 17.74 5.75
C ASP A 7 -29.05 16.86 4.80
N MET A 8 -28.41 15.95 4.05
CA MET A 8 -29.10 14.98 3.19
C MET A 8 -29.46 13.70 3.95
N THR A 9 -30.48 12.99 3.47
CA THR A 9 -30.81 11.64 3.97
C THR A 9 -30.17 10.58 3.07
N PHE A 10 -29.34 9.72 3.67
CA PHE A 10 -28.75 8.55 3.00
C PHE A 10 -28.94 7.29 3.85
N LYS A 11 -29.05 6.15 3.17
CA LYS A 11 -29.19 4.82 3.78
C LYS A 11 -27.85 4.16 4.11
N GLY A 12 -26.75 4.66 3.55
CA GLY A 12 -25.42 4.12 3.73
C GLY A 12 -24.44 4.72 2.74
N VAL A 13 -23.23 4.18 2.71
CA VAL A 13 -22.16 4.57 1.79
C VAL A 13 -21.72 3.37 0.97
N LEU A 14 -21.54 3.60 -0.34
CA LEU A 14 -20.81 2.71 -1.23
C LEU A 14 -19.44 3.32 -1.49
N TRP A 15 -18.38 2.56 -1.23
CA TRP A 15 -16.99 3.03 -1.34
C TRP A 15 -16.15 2.10 -2.22
N TRP A 16 -15.65 2.62 -3.32
CA TRP A 16 -14.70 1.92 -4.18
C TRP A 16 -13.53 2.83 -4.45
N GLN A 17 -12.48 2.66 -3.64
CA GLN A 17 -11.23 3.40 -3.77
C GLN A 17 -10.12 2.61 -3.10
N GLY A 18 -8.91 2.78 -3.60
CA GLY A 18 -7.67 2.37 -2.93
C GLY A 18 -6.47 2.40 -3.87
N GLU A 19 -6.72 2.40 -5.17
CA GLU A 19 -5.76 2.31 -6.28
C GLU A 19 -4.54 3.22 -6.07
N SER A 20 -4.79 4.52 -5.82
CA SER A 20 -3.75 5.52 -5.58
C SER A 20 -3.06 5.43 -4.21
N SER A 21 -3.50 4.51 -3.35
CA SER A 21 -2.95 4.24 -2.01
C SER A 21 -2.29 2.86 -1.91
N SER A 22 -2.24 2.10 -3.00
CA SER A 22 -1.70 0.73 -3.05
C SER A 22 -0.27 0.58 -2.54
N LEU A 23 0.58 1.59 -2.72
CA LEU A 23 1.96 1.60 -2.22
C LEU A 23 2.07 1.97 -0.71
N TYR A 24 0.95 2.23 -0.04
CA TYR A 24 0.90 2.63 1.38
C TYR A 24 -0.21 1.88 2.16
N PRO A 25 -0.26 0.53 2.11
CA PRO A 25 -1.33 -0.25 2.72
C PRO A 25 -1.41 -0.07 4.24
N GLU A 26 -0.28 0.17 4.92
CA GLU A 26 -0.24 0.46 6.35
C GLU A 26 -0.96 1.76 6.70
N ARG A 27 -0.83 2.81 5.87
CA ARG A 27 -1.58 4.05 6.05
C ARG A 27 -3.06 3.83 5.76
N TYR A 28 -3.38 3.09 4.70
CA TYR A 28 -4.76 2.79 4.34
C TYR A 28 -5.49 2.02 5.45
N ALA A 29 -4.82 1.03 6.06
CA ALA A 29 -5.35 0.23 7.17
C ALA A 29 -5.74 1.06 8.41
N VAL A 30 -5.17 2.26 8.57
CA VAL A 30 -5.51 3.21 9.63
C VAL A 30 -6.54 4.23 9.16
N LEU A 31 -6.27 4.89 8.03
CA LEU A 31 -7.06 6.03 7.55
C LEU A 31 -8.44 5.61 7.06
N PHE A 32 -8.59 4.45 6.42
CA PHE A 32 -9.88 4.04 5.87
C PHE A 32 -10.91 3.71 6.99
N PRO A 33 -10.61 2.87 7.99
CA PRO A 33 -11.49 2.70 9.15
C PRO A 33 -11.78 4.02 9.86
N ARG A 34 -10.78 4.89 10.01
CA ARG A 34 -10.96 6.18 10.67
C ARG A 34 -11.90 7.11 9.90
N MET A 35 -11.80 7.14 8.56
CA MET A 35 -12.72 7.88 7.71
C MET A 35 -14.16 7.42 7.90
N ILE A 36 -14.40 6.11 8.02
CA ILE A 36 -15.74 5.55 8.27
C ILE A 36 -16.30 6.07 9.61
N GLU A 37 -15.49 6.01 10.67
CA GLU A 37 -15.87 6.50 12.00
C GLU A 37 -16.14 8.01 12.01
N ASP A 38 -15.25 8.79 11.39
CA ASP A 38 -15.39 10.25 11.31
C ASP A 38 -16.65 10.65 10.52
N TRP A 39 -16.97 9.95 9.43
CA TRP A 39 -18.19 10.22 8.67
C TRP A 39 -19.45 9.84 9.44
N ARG A 40 -19.45 8.69 10.13
CA ARG A 40 -20.56 8.30 11.03
C ARG A 40 -20.79 9.34 12.11
N LYS A 41 -19.72 9.90 12.67
CA LYS A 41 -19.78 10.98 13.66
C LYS A 41 -20.33 12.27 13.06
N GLU A 42 -19.78 12.73 11.94
CA GLU A 42 -20.18 13.98 11.27
C GLU A 42 -21.66 13.95 10.87
N PHE A 43 -22.12 12.81 10.35
CA PHE A 43 -23.50 12.59 9.96
C PHE A 43 -24.43 12.21 11.11
N LYS A 44 -23.93 12.08 12.35
CA LYS A 44 -24.68 11.65 13.53
C LYS A 44 -25.43 10.33 13.31
N LYS A 45 -24.79 9.38 12.62
CA LYS A 45 -25.31 8.04 12.30
C LYS A 45 -24.27 6.98 12.66
N PRO A 46 -24.14 6.61 13.96
CA PRO A 46 -23.09 5.68 14.42
C PRO A 46 -23.17 4.30 13.77
N ASP A 47 -24.37 3.89 13.34
CA ASP A 47 -24.63 2.59 12.72
C ASP A 47 -24.77 2.67 11.19
N MET A 48 -24.43 3.80 10.55
CA MET A 48 -24.52 3.94 9.10
C MET A 48 -23.77 2.81 8.36
N PRO A 49 -24.45 2.03 7.49
CA PRO A 49 -23.81 0.99 6.71
C PRO A 49 -22.74 1.54 5.77
N PHE A 50 -21.62 0.83 5.69
CA PHE A 50 -20.54 1.08 4.74
C PHE A 50 -20.30 -0.20 3.94
N VAL A 51 -20.60 -0.18 2.65
CA VAL A 51 -20.20 -1.24 1.71
C VAL A 51 -18.97 -0.76 0.97
N PHE A 52 -17.93 -1.57 0.96
CA PHE A 52 -16.74 -1.26 0.18
C PHE A 52 -16.35 -2.39 -0.78
N VAL A 53 -15.72 -2.01 -1.88
CA VAL A 53 -15.24 -2.93 -2.90
C VAL A 53 -13.76 -3.24 -2.65
N VAL A 54 -13.44 -4.51 -2.46
CA VAL A 54 -12.07 -5.02 -2.42
C VAL A 54 -11.54 -5.01 -3.84
N LEU A 55 -10.41 -4.32 -4.06
CA LEU A 55 -9.99 -3.94 -5.41
C LEU A 55 -9.85 -5.12 -6.37
N ALA A 56 -10.23 -4.87 -7.62
CA ALA A 56 -10.06 -5.82 -8.71
C ALA A 56 -8.60 -6.16 -9.01
N ALA A 57 -8.37 -7.24 -9.75
CA ALA A 57 -7.04 -7.56 -10.28
C ALA A 57 -6.56 -6.48 -11.26
N HIS A 58 -5.33 -6.03 -11.07
CA HIS A 58 -4.65 -5.14 -11.99
C HIS A 58 -3.15 -5.42 -11.93
N ARG A 59 -2.40 -5.21 -13.02
CA ARG A 59 -0.94 -5.35 -13.00
C ARG A 59 -0.31 -4.49 -11.89
N ALA A 60 0.94 -4.80 -11.54
CA ALA A 60 1.72 -3.97 -10.64
C ALA A 60 1.71 -2.50 -11.12
N VAL A 61 1.50 -1.59 -10.18
CA VAL A 61 1.66 -0.16 -10.44
C VAL A 61 3.13 0.21 -10.54
N ASP A 62 3.39 1.31 -11.25
CA ASP A 62 4.74 1.85 -11.37
C ASP A 62 5.37 2.05 -9.98
N GLY A 63 6.55 1.47 -9.80
CA GLY A 63 7.30 1.53 -8.55
C GLY A 63 7.09 0.35 -7.60
N ASP A 64 6.09 -0.52 -7.78
CA ASP A 64 5.95 -1.76 -6.99
C ASP A 64 6.94 -2.84 -7.47
N VAL A 65 8.08 -2.94 -6.78
CA VAL A 65 9.14 -3.93 -7.11
C VAL A 65 8.78 -5.36 -6.72
N THR A 66 7.72 -5.56 -5.93
CA THR A 66 7.33 -6.87 -5.38
C THR A 66 6.18 -7.53 -6.15
N ASN A 67 5.44 -6.73 -6.92
CA ASN A 67 4.15 -7.12 -7.52
C ASN A 67 3.13 -7.57 -6.46
N GLU A 68 3.18 -7.02 -5.24
CA GLU A 68 2.29 -7.37 -4.12
C GLU A 68 1.49 -6.19 -3.58
N ALA A 69 1.78 -4.93 -3.97
CA ALA A 69 1.18 -3.73 -3.37
C ALA A 69 -0.36 -3.80 -3.32
N TRP A 70 -1.00 -4.29 -4.39
CA TRP A 70 -2.45 -4.47 -4.43
C TRP A 70 -2.95 -5.50 -3.42
N ALA A 71 -2.24 -6.62 -3.23
CA ALA A 71 -2.65 -7.66 -2.29
C ALA A 71 -2.63 -7.13 -0.84
N TRP A 72 -1.59 -6.38 -0.49
CA TRP A 72 -1.49 -5.74 0.82
C TRP A 72 -2.55 -4.66 1.03
N LEU A 73 -2.89 -3.90 -0.01
CA LEU A 73 -4.00 -2.95 0.05
C LEU A 73 -5.35 -3.66 0.20
N ARG A 74 -5.60 -4.77 -0.51
CA ARG A 74 -6.83 -5.57 -0.35
C ARG A 74 -6.96 -6.07 1.09
N GLU A 75 -5.87 -6.52 1.71
CA GLU A 75 -5.86 -6.85 3.15
C GLU A 75 -6.18 -5.62 4.01
N ALA A 76 -5.58 -4.46 3.72
CA ALA A 76 -5.86 -3.22 4.42
C ALA A 76 -7.34 -2.79 4.33
N GLN A 77 -7.98 -2.97 3.17
CA GLN A 77 -9.43 -2.75 3.00
C GLN A 77 -10.23 -3.70 3.90
N LEU A 78 -9.86 -4.99 3.94
CA LEU A 78 -10.55 -6.00 4.74
C LEU A 78 -10.46 -5.75 6.25
N LYS A 79 -9.43 -5.02 6.74
CA LYS A 79 -9.35 -4.61 8.16
C LYS A 79 -10.52 -3.75 8.59
N ALA A 80 -11.17 -3.02 7.67
CA ALA A 80 -12.38 -2.26 7.98
C ALA A 80 -13.56 -3.14 8.42
N LEU A 81 -13.57 -4.44 8.08
CA LEU A 81 -14.58 -5.39 8.57
C LEU A 81 -14.58 -5.57 10.09
N LYS A 82 -13.56 -5.09 10.81
CA LYS A 82 -13.57 -5.07 12.29
C LYS A 82 -14.63 -4.11 12.85
N LEU A 83 -15.00 -3.07 12.10
CA LEU A 83 -16.04 -2.13 12.49
C LEU A 83 -17.44 -2.80 12.41
N LYS A 84 -18.40 -2.25 13.15
CA LYS A 84 -19.82 -2.62 13.04
C LYS A 84 -20.37 -2.09 11.70
N ASN A 85 -21.36 -2.77 11.12
CA ASN A 85 -22.08 -2.36 9.91
C ASN A 85 -21.17 -1.99 8.73
N THR A 86 -20.08 -2.73 8.55
CA THR A 86 -19.17 -2.62 7.40
C THR A 86 -19.15 -3.92 6.64
N TYR A 87 -19.22 -3.83 5.32
CA TYR A 87 -19.41 -4.96 4.43
C TYR A 87 -18.44 -4.89 3.25
N ALA A 88 -17.87 -6.04 2.87
CA ALA A 88 -16.93 -6.15 1.77
C ALA A 88 -17.55 -6.89 0.57
N VAL A 89 -17.38 -6.31 -0.61
CA VAL A 89 -17.70 -6.93 -1.90
C VAL A 89 -16.40 -7.18 -2.64
N SER A 90 -16.18 -8.43 -3.06
CA SER A 90 -14.98 -8.79 -3.83
C SER A 90 -15.14 -8.43 -5.31
N ALA A 91 -14.13 -7.81 -5.91
CA ALA A 91 -14.01 -7.60 -7.35
C ALA A 91 -12.74 -8.28 -7.94
N VAL A 92 -12.08 -9.15 -7.16
CA VAL A 92 -10.76 -9.69 -7.51
C VAL A 92 -10.74 -10.56 -8.78
N ASP A 93 -11.90 -11.07 -9.18
CA ASP A 93 -12.11 -12.00 -10.31
C ASP A 93 -12.68 -11.31 -11.57
N ILE A 94 -12.77 -9.98 -11.58
CA ILE A 94 -13.29 -9.21 -12.72
C ILE A 94 -12.35 -8.07 -13.13
N GLY A 95 -11.09 -8.18 -12.74
CA GLY A 95 -10.05 -7.21 -13.10
C GLY A 95 -9.54 -7.34 -14.53
N GLU A 96 -8.67 -6.41 -14.91
CA GLU A 96 -8.03 -6.38 -16.22
C GLU A 96 -6.53 -6.11 -16.07
N TYR A 97 -5.71 -6.75 -16.90
CA TYR A 97 -4.27 -6.64 -16.75
C TYR A 97 -3.76 -5.25 -17.17
N GLU A 98 -4.18 -4.74 -18.34
CA GLU A 98 -3.74 -3.45 -18.88
C GLU A 98 -4.63 -2.25 -18.54
N ASP A 99 -5.85 -2.47 -18.03
CA ASP A 99 -6.74 -1.41 -17.55
C ASP A 99 -6.94 -1.53 -16.04
N ILE A 100 -6.81 -0.41 -15.34
CA ILE A 100 -7.12 -0.34 -13.92
C ILE A 100 -8.63 -0.28 -13.68
N HIS A 101 -9.41 0.06 -14.71
CA HIS A 101 -10.87 0.18 -14.64
C HIS A 101 -11.52 -1.11 -15.18
N PRO A 102 -12.06 -1.99 -14.32
CA PRO A 102 -12.71 -3.20 -14.80
C PRO A 102 -13.97 -2.87 -15.62
N GLN A 103 -14.16 -3.54 -16.75
CA GLN A 103 -15.32 -3.37 -17.63
C GLN A 103 -16.60 -3.92 -16.99
N ASN A 104 -16.52 -5.02 -16.24
CA ASN A 104 -17.70 -5.65 -15.63
C ASN A 104 -18.12 -5.00 -14.31
N LYS A 105 -18.51 -3.72 -14.37
CA LYS A 105 -19.03 -3.00 -13.18
C LYS A 105 -20.42 -3.49 -12.77
N GLU A 106 -21.18 -4.05 -13.70
CA GLU A 106 -22.50 -4.62 -13.45
C GLU A 106 -22.43 -5.75 -12.42
N LEU A 107 -21.48 -6.69 -12.57
CA LEU A 107 -21.31 -7.78 -11.60
C LEU A 107 -20.93 -7.27 -10.20
N VAL A 108 -20.17 -6.17 -10.08
CA VAL A 108 -19.92 -5.53 -8.78
C VAL A 108 -21.21 -4.98 -8.19
N ALA A 109 -22.02 -4.30 -9.00
CA ALA A 109 -23.29 -3.73 -8.57
C ALA A 109 -24.27 -4.82 -8.10
N GLU A 110 -24.32 -5.96 -8.80
CA GLU A 110 -25.10 -7.14 -8.38
C GLU A 110 -24.64 -7.67 -7.01
N ARG A 111 -23.34 -7.80 -6.80
CA ARG A 111 -22.77 -8.25 -5.52
C ARG A 111 -23.04 -7.26 -4.38
N VAL A 112 -22.93 -5.95 -4.65
CA VAL A 112 -23.33 -4.89 -3.71
C VAL A 112 -24.81 -5.02 -3.37
N ASN A 113 -25.67 -5.20 -4.37
CA ASN A 113 -27.11 -5.36 -4.16
C ASN A 113 -27.44 -6.57 -3.29
N SER A 114 -26.75 -7.71 -3.50
CA SER A 114 -26.90 -8.90 -2.65
C SER A 114 -26.59 -8.60 -1.18
N ILE A 115 -25.45 -7.95 -0.93
CA ILE A 115 -25.04 -7.54 0.41
C ILE A 115 -26.05 -6.58 1.04
N VAL A 116 -26.47 -5.53 0.31
CA VAL A 116 -27.43 -4.52 0.80
C VAL A 116 -28.76 -5.17 1.20
N LYS A 117 -29.29 -6.09 0.38
CA LYS A 117 -30.52 -6.84 0.70
C LYS A 117 -30.39 -7.74 1.93
N ALA A 118 -29.17 -8.16 2.28
CA ALA A 118 -28.93 -9.00 3.46
C ALA A 118 -28.75 -8.19 4.76
N MET A 119 -28.46 -6.88 4.68
CA MET A 119 -28.09 -6.04 5.84
C MET A 119 -29.16 -5.93 6.92
N ASP A 120 -30.44 -5.99 6.55
CA ASP A 120 -31.55 -5.85 7.49
C ASP A 120 -31.78 -7.11 8.34
N LYS A 121 -31.03 -8.19 8.08
CA LYS A 121 -31.14 -9.45 8.81
C LYS A 121 -30.31 -9.42 10.11
N PRO A 122 -30.78 -10.04 11.22
CA PRO A 122 -30.06 -10.07 12.50
C PRO A 122 -28.63 -10.66 12.47
N GLN A 123 -28.26 -11.35 11.40
CA GLN A 123 -26.95 -11.98 11.19
C GLN A 123 -26.43 -11.70 9.77
N ALA A 124 -26.62 -10.47 9.28
CA ALA A 124 -26.15 -10.08 7.96
C ALA A 124 -24.66 -10.43 7.78
N PRO A 125 -24.28 -11.17 6.72
CA PRO A 125 -22.90 -11.53 6.50
C PRO A 125 -22.10 -10.28 6.18
N LYS A 126 -20.92 -10.12 6.80
CA LYS A 126 -19.99 -9.02 6.50
C LYS A 126 -19.46 -9.08 5.05
N THR A 127 -19.60 -10.23 4.40
CA THR A 127 -19.29 -10.45 3.00
C THR A 127 -19.98 -11.74 2.54
N GLU A 128 -20.42 -11.83 1.30
CA GLU A 128 -20.93 -13.09 0.74
C GLU A 128 -19.79 -13.97 0.22
N SER A 129 -18.57 -13.44 0.12
CA SER A 129 -17.39 -14.17 -0.34
C SER A 129 -16.87 -15.15 0.71
N PRO A 130 -16.38 -16.35 0.32
CA PRO A 130 -15.62 -17.19 1.22
C PRO A 130 -14.45 -16.41 1.84
N MET A 131 -14.34 -16.46 3.17
CA MET A 131 -13.33 -15.72 3.91
C MET A 131 -12.55 -16.68 4.80
N TYR A 132 -11.22 -16.60 4.72
CA TYR A 132 -10.31 -17.38 5.55
C TYR A 132 -10.69 -17.27 7.03
N GLU A 133 -10.76 -18.42 7.71
CA GLU A 133 -11.07 -18.53 9.14
C GLU A 133 -9.85 -19.00 9.94
N SER A 134 -9.22 -20.09 9.51
CA SER A 134 -8.09 -20.70 10.20
C SER A 134 -7.33 -21.66 9.28
N CYS A 135 -6.13 -22.05 9.69
CA CYS A 135 -5.39 -23.13 9.05
C CYS A 135 -4.71 -24.05 10.07
N LYS A 136 -4.43 -25.28 9.64
CA LYS A 136 -3.69 -26.28 10.42
C LYS A 136 -2.70 -27.00 9.51
N VAL A 137 -1.43 -27.05 9.93
CA VAL A 137 -0.39 -27.84 9.27
C VAL A 137 -0.42 -29.26 9.82
N LEU A 138 -0.48 -30.26 8.94
CA LEU A 138 -0.42 -31.67 9.27
C LEU A 138 1.03 -32.17 9.28
N LYS A 139 1.26 -33.34 9.89
CA LYS A 139 2.61 -33.94 10.00
C LYS A 139 3.28 -34.22 8.65
N ASP A 140 2.49 -34.41 7.59
CA ASP A 140 2.97 -34.71 6.24
C ASP A 140 3.22 -33.46 5.37
N GLY A 141 3.15 -32.27 5.99
CA GLY A 141 3.30 -30.98 5.32
C GLY A 141 2.04 -30.47 4.61
N THR A 142 0.92 -31.18 4.70
CA THR A 142 -0.36 -30.68 4.16
C THR A 142 -0.90 -29.54 5.02
N VAL A 143 -1.32 -28.43 4.41
CA VAL A 143 -1.98 -27.33 5.11
C VAL A 143 -3.49 -27.40 4.86
N LEU A 144 -4.27 -27.62 5.91
CA LEU A 144 -5.73 -27.52 5.86
C LEU A 144 -6.14 -26.08 6.11
N VAL A 145 -6.92 -25.49 5.21
CA VAL A 145 -7.44 -24.13 5.33
C VAL A 145 -8.95 -24.18 5.43
N LYS A 146 -9.51 -23.50 6.42
CA LYS A 146 -10.95 -23.41 6.70
C LYS A 146 -11.48 -22.04 6.29
N PHE A 147 -12.67 -22.02 5.71
CA PHE A 147 -13.37 -20.82 5.29
C PHE A 147 -14.71 -20.66 6.02
N THR A 148 -15.03 -19.41 6.32
CA THR A 148 -16.40 -18.94 6.56
C THR A 148 -17.06 -18.55 5.24
N ASN A 149 -18.39 -18.39 5.26
CA ASN A 149 -19.18 -17.90 4.12
C ASN A 149 -19.05 -18.75 2.84
N SER A 150 -18.82 -20.06 3.02
CA SER A 150 -18.72 -21.03 1.93
C SER A 150 -20.06 -21.40 1.29
N GLY A 151 -21.18 -20.80 1.72
CA GLY A 151 -22.51 -21.27 1.35
C GLY A 151 -22.72 -22.73 1.76
N ASN A 152 -23.28 -23.55 0.87
CA ASN A 152 -23.35 -25.01 1.11
C ASN A 152 -22.08 -25.73 0.67
N LYS A 153 -21.30 -25.16 -0.26
CA LYS A 153 -20.03 -25.74 -0.73
C LYS A 153 -19.10 -24.74 -1.40
N LEU A 154 -17.81 -25.05 -1.33
CA LEU A 154 -16.78 -24.43 -2.15
C LEU A 154 -16.74 -25.04 -3.55
N LEU A 155 -16.30 -24.25 -4.54
CA LEU A 155 -16.23 -24.61 -5.95
C LEU A 155 -14.95 -24.05 -6.60
N ALA A 156 -14.41 -24.77 -7.57
CA ALA A 156 -13.44 -24.24 -8.54
C ALA A 156 -14.20 -23.79 -9.79
N LYS A 157 -14.28 -22.48 -10.05
CA LYS A 157 -15.00 -21.94 -11.22
C LYS A 157 -14.07 -21.55 -12.35
N ARG A 158 -14.63 -21.38 -13.54
CA ARG A 158 -13.91 -20.75 -14.65
C ARG A 158 -13.72 -19.27 -14.34
N VAL A 159 -12.50 -18.77 -14.52
CA VAL A 159 -12.19 -17.34 -14.44
C VAL A 159 -11.52 -16.93 -15.73
N ALA A 160 -11.93 -15.80 -16.31
CA ALA A 160 -11.33 -15.23 -17.50
C ALA A 160 -11.13 -13.73 -17.29
N LEU A 161 -9.88 -13.29 -17.11
CA LEU A 161 -9.53 -11.89 -16.94
C LEU A 161 -8.96 -11.33 -18.24
N ASN A 162 -9.47 -10.19 -18.68
CA ASN A 162 -8.98 -9.56 -19.90
C ASN A 162 -7.51 -9.15 -19.72
N LYS A 163 -6.73 -9.41 -20.76
CA LYS A 163 -5.35 -8.93 -20.84
C LYS A 163 -5.34 -7.50 -21.35
N ARG A 164 -6.14 -7.21 -22.38
CA ARG A 164 -6.14 -5.93 -23.10
C ARG A 164 -7.21 -4.98 -22.58
N LYS A 165 -6.89 -3.69 -22.65
CA LYS A 165 -7.77 -2.57 -22.28
C LYS A 165 -8.99 -2.46 -23.21
N ASN A 166 -10.12 -1.98 -22.67
CA ASN A 166 -11.38 -1.70 -23.39
C ASN A 166 -12.00 -2.93 -24.08
N MET A 167 -11.67 -4.14 -23.65
CA MET A 167 -12.33 -5.36 -24.13
C MET A 167 -13.56 -5.65 -23.28
N GLU A 168 -14.66 -6.05 -23.90
CA GLU A 168 -15.83 -6.54 -23.16
C GLU A 168 -15.41 -7.75 -22.29
N PHE A 169 -15.92 -7.80 -21.06
CA PHE A 169 -15.56 -8.84 -20.11
C PHE A 169 -15.88 -10.23 -20.66
N GLY A 170 -14.88 -11.13 -20.62
CA GLY A 170 -15.02 -12.49 -21.13
C GLY A 170 -14.96 -12.62 -22.66
N LYS A 171 -14.73 -11.52 -23.39
CA LYS A 171 -14.58 -11.52 -24.85
C LYS A 171 -13.14 -11.39 -25.33
N ASP A 172 -12.17 -11.20 -24.44
CA ASP A 172 -10.77 -11.11 -24.84
C ASP A 172 -10.23 -12.50 -25.25
N PRO A 173 -9.89 -12.76 -26.54
CA PRO A 173 -9.29 -14.02 -26.97
C PRO A 173 -7.91 -14.29 -26.34
N GLU A 174 -7.25 -13.26 -25.81
CA GLU A 174 -5.97 -13.38 -25.10
C GLU A 174 -6.15 -13.28 -23.57
N ALA A 175 -7.38 -13.48 -23.07
CA ALA A 175 -7.67 -13.48 -21.65
C ALA A 175 -6.80 -14.51 -20.90
N PHE A 176 -6.47 -14.17 -19.66
CA PHE A 176 -5.94 -15.13 -18.72
C PHE A 176 -7.08 -16.02 -18.24
N VAL A 177 -7.03 -17.32 -18.56
CA VAL A 177 -8.11 -18.26 -18.26
C VAL A 177 -7.66 -19.31 -17.24
N LEU A 178 -8.46 -19.46 -16.19
CA LEU A 178 -8.47 -20.65 -15.34
C LEU A 178 -9.69 -21.50 -15.71
N SER A 179 -9.46 -22.78 -15.96
CA SER A 179 -10.53 -23.75 -16.21
C SER A 179 -11.26 -24.14 -14.93
N GLU A 180 -12.43 -24.75 -15.09
CA GLU A 180 -13.12 -25.41 -13.97
C GLU A 180 -12.36 -26.67 -13.51
N GLY A 181 -12.63 -27.10 -12.28
CA GLY A 181 -12.17 -28.39 -11.75
C GLY A 181 -10.92 -28.34 -10.88
N GLU A 182 -9.89 -27.56 -11.27
CA GLU A 182 -8.66 -27.41 -10.47
C GLU A 182 -8.57 -26.03 -9.83
N LEU A 183 -8.25 -26.00 -8.53
CA LEU A 183 -8.04 -24.77 -7.80
C LEU A 183 -6.67 -24.17 -8.08
N SER A 184 -6.62 -22.86 -8.28
CA SER A 184 -5.42 -22.07 -8.52
C SER A 184 -5.33 -20.86 -7.61
N GLY A 185 -4.14 -20.26 -7.54
CA GLY A 185 -3.90 -19.01 -6.80
C GLY A 185 -3.41 -19.18 -5.37
N PHE A 186 -3.04 -20.40 -4.96
CA PHE A 186 -2.52 -20.71 -3.63
C PHE A 186 -1.00 -20.85 -3.64
N GLU A 187 -0.37 -20.33 -2.58
CA GLU A 187 1.08 -20.41 -2.37
C GLU A 187 1.38 -20.80 -0.91
N LEU A 188 2.51 -21.48 -0.70
CA LEU A 188 3.04 -21.86 0.62
C LEU A 188 4.49 -21.38 0.74
N CYS A 189 4.95 -21.10 1.96
CA CYS A 189 6.38 -20.89 2.25
C CYS A 189 6.82 -21.63 3.52
N GLY A 190 8.12 -21.91 3.60
CA GLY A 190 8.78 -22.42 4.81
C GLY A 190 9.44 -21.30 5.61
N GLU A 191 10.38 -21.65 6.48
CA GLU A 191 11.11 -20.68 7.32
C GLU A 191 11.90 -19.63 6.52
N ASP A 192 12.30 -19.97 5.29
CA ASP A 192 12.96 -19.07 4.34
C ASP A 192 12.05 -17.95 3.81
N ARG A 193 10.73 -18.05 4.05
CA ARG A 193 9.68 -17.12 3.61
C ARG A 193 9.58 -16.97 2.10
N VAL A 194 10.14 -17.90 1.33
CA VAL A 194 10.03 -17.91 -0.13
C VAL A 194 8.73 -18.64 -0.49
N PHE A 195 7.80 -17.91 -1.12
CA PHE A 195 6.51 -18.46 -1.52
C PHE A 195 6.61 -19.23 -2.83
N PHE A 196 6.09 -20.47 -2.82
CA PHE A 196 5.98 -21.34 -3.98
C PHE A 196 4.52 -21.74 -4.21
N PRO A 197 4.11 -21.96 -5.48
CA PRO A 197 2.77 -22.46 -5.79
C PRO A 197 2.42 -23.74 -5.02
N ALA A 198 1.16 -23.86 -4.63
CA ALA A 198 0.61 -25.02 -3.95
C ALA A 198 -0.57 -25.61 -4.72
N LYS A 199 -0.58 -26.94 -4.83
CA LYS A 199 -1.74 -27.70 -5.30
C LYS A 199 -2.82 -27.60 -4.24
N ALA A 200 -4.04 -27.34 -4.66
CA ALA A 200 -5.19 -27.16 -3.77
C ALA A 200 -6.30 -28.15 -4.13
N LYS A 201 -6.92 -28.76 -3.11
CA LYS A 201 -8.05 -29.66 -3.25
C LYS A 201 -9.15 -29.30 -2.27
N ILE A 202 -10.38 -29.16 -2.75
CA ILE A 202 -11.57 -29.04 -1.89
C ILE A 202 -11.79 -30.40 -1.23
N ILE A 203 -11.82 -30.42 0.11
CA ILE A 203 -11.99 -31.66 0.89
C ILE A 203 -13.39 -31.77 1.50
N ASP A 204 -14.06 -30.64 1.77
CA ASP A 204 -15.47 -30.59 2.17
C ASP A 204 -16.07 -29.20 1.86
N SER A 205 -17.25 -28.90 2.41
CA SER A 205 -17.97 -27.65 2.17
C SER A 205 -17.26 -26.39 2.67
N LYS A 206 -16.29 -26.50 3.57
CA LYS A 206 -15.59 -25.37 4.22
C LYS A 206 -14.07 -25.47 4.19
N HIS A 207 -13.50 -26.60 3.80
CA HIS A 207 -12.08 -26.81 3.87
C HIS A 207 -11.45 -27.14 2.50
N ILE A 208 -10.23 -26.66 2.34
CA ILE A 208 -9.31 -27.08 1.28
C ILE A 208 -8.02 -27.62 1.90
N ALA A 209 -7.37 -28.55 1.20
CA ALA A 209 -6.04 -29.03 1.50
C ALA A 209 -5.04 -28.43 0.50
N LEU A 210 -3.94 -27.87 1.00
CA LEU A 210 -2.85 -27.30 0.22
C LEU A 210 -1.58 -28.13 0.39
N LYS A 211 -0.84 -28.35 -0.70
CA LYS A 211 0.46 -29.04 -0.67
C LYS A 211 1.39 -28.48 -1.74
N SER A 212 2.66 -28.33 -1.42
CA SER A 212 3.69 -27.91 -2.38
C SER A 212 4.85 -28.89 -2.38
N ASP A 213 5.31 -29.27 -3.57
CA ASP A 213 6.44 -30.18 -3.72
C ASP A 213 7.76 -29.51 -3.27
N LYS A 214 7.82 -28.18 -3.30
CA LYS A 214 8.96 -27.34 -2.92
C LYS A 214 8.99 -26.92 -1.44
N VAL A 215 7.88 -27.05 -0.72
CA VAL A 215 7.76 -26.61 0.68
C VAL A 215 7.42 -27.81 1.57
N LYS A 216 8.44 -28.37 2.23
CA LYS A 216 8.28 -29.57 3.07
C LYS A 216 7.68 -29.26 4.45
N THR A 217 8.08 -28.15 5.05
CA THR A 217 7.62 -27.68 6.37
C THR A 217 6.98 -26.31 6.20
N PRO A 218 5.71 -26.23 5.77
CA PRO A 218 5.07 -24.94 5.55
C PRO A 218 4.78 -24.24 6.87
N ILE A 219 5.06 -22.94 6.92
CA ILE A 219 4.73 -22.06 8.06
C ILE A 219 3.64 -21.04 7.70
N ALA A 220 3.41 -20.81 6.41
CA ALA A 220 2.38 -19.89 5.94
C ALA A 220 1.79 -20.28 4.60
N ALA A 221 0.55 -19.83 4.37
CA ALA A 221 -0.18 -19.94 3.13
C ALA A 221 -0.70 -18.57 2.68
N ARG A 222 -0.83 -18.41 1.37
CA ARG A 222 -1.39 -17.22 0.71
C ARG A 222 -2.37 -17.62 -0.39
N TYR A 223 -3.38 -16.80 -0.63
CA TYR A 223 -4.31 -16.91 -1.76
C TYR A 223 -4.48 -15.57 -2.45
N MET A 224 -4.32 -15.55 -3.79
CA MET A 224 -4.41 -14.35 -4.63
C MET A 224 -3.53 -13.18 -4.15
N TRP A 225 -2.30 -13.48 -3.70
CA TRP A 225 -1.42 -12.51 -3.04
C TRP A 225 -0.41 -11.84 -3.99
N LYS A 226 -0.92 -11.35 -5.13
CA LYS A 226 -0.18 -10.49 -6.08
C LYS A 226 -1.08 -9.37 -6.56
N SER A 227 -0.50 -8.37 -7.21
CA SER A 227 -1.28 -7.27 -7.80
C SER A 227 -2.26 -7.81 -8.83
N PHE A 228 -1.76 -8.62 -9.76
CA PHE A 228 -2.55 -9.45 -10.66
C PHE A 228 -2.32 -10.93 -10.35
N ALA A 229 -3.28 -11.55 -9.66
CA ALA A 229 -3.27 -12.98 -9.38
C ALA A 229 -4.51 -13.63 -9.97
N LEU A 230 -4.36 -14.83 -10.50
CA LEU A 230 -5.48 -15.68 -10.90
C LEU A 230 -5.83 -16.60 -9.74
N GLY A 231 -7.09 -16.58 -9.31
CA GLY A 231 -7.64 -17.49 -8.32
C GLY A 231 -9.09 -17.77 -8.66
N ASN A 232 -9.53 -18.99 -8.39
CA ASN A 232 -10.83 -19.48 -8.82
C ASN A 232 -11.61 -20.24 -7.75
N LEU A 233 -11.32 -19.99 -6.47
CA LEU A 233 -12.13 -20.48 -5.36
C LEU A 233 -13.38 -19.63 -5.21
N TYR A 234 -14.55 -20.25 -5.25
CA TYR A 234 -15.86 -19.62 -5.07
C TYR A 234 -16.69 -20.41 -4.06
N ASN A 235 -17.76 -19.81 -3.55
CA ASN A 235 -18.89 -20.58 -3.02
C ASN A 235 -19.94 -20.89 -4.11
N ASP A 236 -20.90 -21.72 -3.74
CA ASP A 236 -22.07 -22.06 -4.56
C ASP A 236 -23.06 -20.92 -4.77
N MET A 237 -22.94 -19.81 -4.02
CA MET A 237 -23.69 -18.58 -4.24
C MET A 237 -23.09 -17.69 -5.35
N GLY A 238 -21.92 -18.07 -5.90
CA GLY A 238 -21.29 -17.37 -7.01
C GLY A 238 -20.33 -16.24 -6.62
N PHE A 239 -19.93 -16.15 -5.35
CA PHE A 239 -18.97 -15.16 -4.88
C PHE A 239 -17.55 -15.73 -4.84
N PRO A 240 -16.54 -15.00 -5.35
CA PRO A 240 -15.14 -15.42 -5.28
C PRO A 240 -14.63 -15.29 -3.84
N ALA A 241 -13.73 -16.17 -3.42
CA ALA A 241 -13.05 -16.07 -2.14
C ALA A 241 -12.22 -14.78 -2.06
N LEU A 242 -12.17 -14.18 -0.87
CA LEU A 242 -11.32 -13.04 -0.60
C LEU A 242 -9.84 -13.45 -0.55
N PRO A 243 -8.92 -12.62 -1.05
CA PRO A 243 -7.49 -12.84 -0.84
C PRO A 243 -7.15 -12.91 0.65
N PHE A 244 -6.21 -13.78 0.99
CA PHE A 244 -5.77 -13.94 2.38
C PHE A 244 -4.32 -14.39 2.47
N ARG A 245 -3.79 -14.28 3.68
CA ARG A 245 -2.52 -14.82 4.12
C ARG A 245 -2.67 -15.37 5.54
N THR A 246 -1.81 -16.31 5.92
CA THR A 246 -1.81 -16.88 7.27
C THR A 246 -0.61 -16.44 8.12
N ASP A 247 0.34 -15.71 7.52
CA ASP A 247 1.49 -15.16 8.21
C ASP A 247 1.21 -13.80 8.88
N ASN A 248 2.14 -13.40 9.76
CA ASN A 248 2.18 -12.07 10.39
C ASN A 248 3.38 -11.25 9.89
N PHE A 249 3.94 -11.54 8.70
CA PHE A 249 5.07 -10.77 8.18
C PHE A 249 4.66 -9.33 7.89
N ALA A 250 5.59 -8.38 8.07
CA ALA A 250 5.34 -6.99 7.74
C ALA A 250 5.22 -6.79 6.22
N ALA A 251 4.48 -5.77 5.80
CA ALA A 251 4.45 -5.35 4.40
C ALA A 251 5.89 -5.07 3.94
N PRO A 252 6.32 -5.60 2.77
CA PRO A 252 7.58 -5.17 2.20
C PRO A 252 7.47 -3.69 1.86
N ASP A 253 8.61 -3.02 1.79
CA ASP A 253 8.60 -1.68 1.22
C ASP A 253 8.47 -1.78 -0.30
N PHE A 254 7.28 -1.50 -0.81
CA PHE A 254 6.99 -1.57 -2.24
C PHE A 254 7.87 -0.62 -3.06
N LEU A 255 8.36 0.46 -2.46
CA LEU A 255 9.21 1.47 -3.07
C LEU A 255 10.71 1.22 -2.79
N GLY A 256 11.06 0.07 -2.19
CA GLY A 256 12.43 -0.24 -1.79
C GLY A 256 12.98 0.70 -0.71
N ARG A 257 12.12 1.38 0.04
CA ARG A 257 12.55 2.22 1.15
C ARG A 257 12.92 1.35 2.35
N THR A 258 13.92 1.79 3.09
CA THR A 258 14.20 1.25 4.43
C THR A 258 14.00 2.42 5.36
N ILE A 259 12.94 2.47 6.16
CA ILE A 259 12.64 3.63 7.01
C ILE A 259 12.81 3.23 8.47
N GLY A 260 13.54 4.05 9.23
CA GLY A 260 13.59 3.94 10.68
C GLY A 260 14.47 2.82 11.23
N SER A 261 15.40 2.28 10.44
CA SER A 261 16.40 1.34 10.94
C SER A 261 17.44 2.06 11.79
N GLU A 262 17.81 1.51 12.96
CA GLU A 262 18.91 2.04 13.77
C GLU A 262 20.21 2.14 12.95
N PHE A 263 20.95 3.23 13.12
CA PHE A 263 22.14 3.52 12.33
C PHE A 263 23.31 3.98 13.18
N ASP A 264 24.47 3.40 12.94
CA ASP A 264 25.73 3.87 13.51
C ASP A 264 26.25 5.06 12.70
N ALA A 265 26.17 6.26 13.26
CA ALA A 265 26.62 7.50 12.63
C ALA A 265 28.08 7.46 12.15
N LYS A 266 28.93 6.57 12.69
CA LYS A 266 30.31 6.37 12.22
C LYS A 266 30.40 5.75 10.82
N LYS A 267 29.32 5.11 10.34
CA LYS A 267 29.23 4.47 9.03
C LYS A 267 28.66 5.39 7.93
N VAL A 268 28.64 6.70 8.18
CA VAL A 268 28.06 7.69 7.26
C VAL A 268 28.70 7.67 5.87
N SER A 269 29.98 7.29 5.77
CA SER A 269 30.70 7.13 4.50
C SER A 269 30.05 6.12 3.55
N ASP A 270 29.35 5.12 4.09
CA ASP A 270 28.77 4.02 3.33
C ASP A 270 27.49 4.43 2.57
N LEU A 271 26.98 5.63 2.88
CA LEU A 271 25.74 6.17 2.33
C LEU A 271 25.94 6.97 1.02
N GLY A 272 27.19 7.16 0.60
CA GLY A 272 27.54 7.89 -0.62
C GLY A 272 27.81 9.38 -0.38
N VAL A 273 27.50 10.19 -1.38
CA VAL A 273 27.85 11.62 -1.37
C VAL A 273 26.82 12.42 -0.61
N LYS A 274 27.24 13.24 0.36
CA LYS A 274 26.35 14.09 1.15
C LYS A 274 25.77 15.23 0.30
N PHE A 275 24.48 15.52 0.47
CA PHE A 275 23.88 16.74 -0.05
C PHE A 275 24.36 17.96 0.75
N GLU A 276 24.46 19.11 0.09
CA GLU A 276 24.80 20.36 0.75
C GLU A 276 23.54 21.03 1.32
N PRO A 277 23.51 21.46 2.60
CA PRO A 277 22.39 22.19 3.15
C PRO A 277 22.30 23.60 2.55
N VAL A 278 21.09 24.06 2.27
CA VAL A 278 20.82 25.44 1.85
C VAL A 278 20.52 26.27 3.09
N LEU A 279 21.58 26.82 3.68
CA LEU A 279 21.52 27.53 4.97
C LEU A 279 20.76 28.86 4.92
N LYS A 280 20.47 29.39 3.73
CA LYS A 280 19.82 30.69 3.55
C LYS A 280 18.69 30.60 2.53
N THR A 281 17.47 30.38 3.02
CA THR A 281 16.23 30.63 2.28
C THR A 281 15.26 31.40 3.17
N ALA A 282 14.17 31.93 2.60
CA ALA A 282 13.14 32.58 3.41
C ALA A 282 12.45 31.61 4.39
N GLU A 283 12.37 30.32 4.02
CA GLU A 283 11.61 29.29 4.73
C GLU A 283 12.48 28.36 5.61
N SER A 284 13.82 28.41 5.48
CA SER A 284 14.75 27.48 6.14
C SER A 284 15.62 28.22 7.16
N GLU A 285 15.66 27.71 8.38
CA GLU A 285 16.61 28.14 9.40
C GLU A 285 17.23 26.92 10.07
N PHE A 286 18.56 26.93 10.24
CA PHE A 286 19.32 25.83 10.82
C PHE A 286 20.16 26.29 12.01
N LYS A 287 20.35 25.40 12.98
CA LYS A 287 21.36 25.51 14.04
C LYS A 287 22.18 24.24 14.12
N ASP A 288 23.44 24.37 14.52
CA ASP A 288 24.26 23.22 14.88
C ASP A 288 23.73 22.59 16.17
N ALA A 289 23.65 21.26 16.17
CA ALA A 289 23.35 20.46 17.34
C ALA A 289 24.42 19.37 17.50
N ASP A 290 24.71 19.00 18.74
CA ASP A 290 25.57 17.84 19.05
C ASP A 290 24.73 16.79 19.77
N HIS A 291 24.84 15.55 19.32
CA HIS A 291 24.20 14.41 19.96
C HIS A 291 25.21 13.29 20.12
N GLY A 292 25.75 13.15 21.33
CA GLY A 292 26.73 12.12 21.65
C GLY A 292 28.03 12.25 20.85
N GLY A 293 28.49 13.49 20.57
CA GLY A 293 29.73 13.77 19.82
C GLY A 293 29.57 13.71 18.30
N VAL A 294 28.34 13.54 17.80
CA VAL A 294 28.01 13.60 16.39
C VAL A 294 27.27 14.91 16.11
N LYS A 295 27.73 15.66 15.10
CA LYS A 295 27.13 16.94 14.73
C LYS A 295 25.93 16.76 13.80
N PHE A 296 24.79 17.30 14.21
CA PHE A 296 23.54 17.33 13.45
C PHE A 296 23.18 18.76 13.03
N LEU A 297 22.42 18.87 11.95
CA LEU A 297 21.72 20.09 11.55
C LEU A 297 20.31 20.06 12.13
N LYS A 298 20.04 20.99 13.04
CA LYS A 298 18.70 21.20 13.61
C LYS A 298 17.94 22.20 12.76
N ALA A 299 16.89 21.74 12.08
CA ALA A 299 15.96 22.61 11.38
C ALA A 299 14.96 23.21 12.38
N ILE A 300 14.89 24.53 12.42
CA ILE A 300 14.10 25.29 13.40
C ILE A 300 13.12 26.23 12.69
N LYS A 301 12.26 26.89 13.47
CA LYS A 301 11.31 27.89 12.97
C LYS A 301 12.05 29.08 12.34
N SER A 302 11.74 29.39 11.07
CA SER A 302 12.16 30.64 10.41
C SER A 302 11.35 31.85 10.91
N PRO A 303 11.90 33.09 10.93
CA PRO A 303 11.22 34.25 11.51
C PRO A 303 9.85 34.57 10.89
N ASN A 304 9.70 34.31 9.59
CA ASN A 304 8.52 34.68 8.81
C ASN A 304 7.64 33.50 8.39
N PHE A 305 8.00 32.27 8.76
CA PHE A 305 7.30 31.07 8.33
C PHE A 305 7.03 30.14 9.53
N SER A 306 5.81 29.60 9.58
CA SER A 306 5.42 28.66 10.63
C SER A 306 5.96 27.24 10.39
N GLY A 307 6.29 26.88 9.16
CA GLY A 307 6.85 25.57 8.85
C GLY A 307 8.32 25.42 9.27
N ARG A 308 8.75 24.18 9.49
CA ARG A 308 10.16 23.84 9.67
C ARG A 308 10.58 23.08 8.43
N TYR A 309 11.46 23.71 7.66
CA TYR A 309 11.94 23.20 6.39
C TYR A 309 13.45 23.07 6.43
N ALA A 310 13.95 22.02 5.82
CA ALA A 310 15.36 21.84 5.55
C ALA A 310 15.55 21.59 4.06
N TYR A 311 16.25 22.51 3.40
CA TYR A 311 16.50 22.48 1.98
C TYR A 311 17.91 21.99 1.68
N PHE A 312 18.06 21.17 0.65
CA PHE A 312 19.33 20.53 0.30
C PHE A 312 19.59 20.53 -1.20
N LYS A 313 20.87 20.74 -1.56
CA LYS A 313 21.37 20.67 -2.93
C LYS A 313 22.01 19.33 -3.21
N ALA A 314 21.61 18.72 -4.31
CA ALA A 314 22.23 17.52 -4.82
C ALA A 314 23.68 17.82 -5.29
N PRO A 315 24.61 16.87 -5.13
CA PRO A 315 25.95 16.99 -5.70
C PRO A 315 25.91 17.16 -7.21
N GLN A 316 26.92 17.83 -7.78
CA GLN A 316 26.97 18.18 -9.20
C GLN A 316 26.79 16.97 -10.14
N ALA A 317 27.29 15.80 -9.77
CA ALA A 317 27.16 14.56 -10.55
C ALA A 317 25.70 14.09 -10.73
N PHE A 318 24.78 14.53 -9.88
CA PHE A 318 23.37 14.16 -9.91
C PHE A 318 22.48 15.32 -10.40
N LYS A 319 23.06 16.42 -10.89
CA LYS A 319 22.31 17.59 -11.37
C LYS A 319 21.77 17.38 -12.78
N ASN A 320 20.59 17.93 -13.04
CA ASN A 320 19.95 17.95 -14.37
C ASN A 320 19.90 16.56 -15.05
N MET A 321 19.68 15.51 -14.26
CA MET A 321 19.68 14.14 -14.79
C MET A 321 18.64 13.98 -15.90
N SER A 322 19.04 13.27 -16.96
CA SER A 322 18.20 12.91 -18.11
C SER A 322 18.20 11.38 -18.28
N GLY A 323 17.05 10.81 -18.64
CA GLY A 323 16.87 9.36 -18.73
C GLY A 323 16.46 8.74 -17.39
N LYS A 324 16.16 7.43 -17.40
CA LYS A 324 15.82 6.68 -16.18
C LYS A 324 17.13 6.23 -15.51
N ARG A 325 17.50 6.90 -14.41
CA ARG A 325 18.55 6.46 -13.48
C ARG A 325 17.92 6.23 -12.13
N GLU A 326 18.11 5.05 -11.57
CA GLU A 326 17.68 4.76 -10.21
C GLU A 326 18.76 5.25 -9.24
N ILE A 327 18.37 6.11 -8.30
CA ILE A 327 19.26 6.66 -7.27
C ILE A 327 18.66 6.38 -5.90
N GLU A 328 19.53 6.17 -4.92
CA GLU A 328 19.17 6.04 -3.52
C GLU A 328 19.45 7.37 -2.79
N ILE A 329 18.42 7.95 -2.17
CA ILE A 329 18.54 9.06 -1.24
C ILE A 329 18.43 8.51 0.18
N SER A 330 19.44 8.74 1.00
CA SER A 330 19.49 8.32 2.40
C SER A 330 19.36 9.52 3.35
N ILE A 331 18.59 9.40 4.42
CA ILE A 331 18.43 10.39 5.50
C ILE A 331 18.92 9.75 6.79
N VAL A 332 19.89 10.39 7.45
CA VAL A 332 20.26 10.00 8.81
C VAL A 332 19.71 11.06 9.76
N TYR A 333 18.88 10.64 10.71
CA TYR A 333 18.12 11.52 11.60
C TYR A 333 18.11 11.02 13.04
N ILE A 334 17.86 11.92 13.99
CA ILE A 334 17.56 11.54 15.37
C ILE A 334 16.05 11.31 15.45
N ASP A 335 15.66 10.12 15.90
CA ASP A 335 14.27 9.72 16.08
C ASP A 335 13.66 10.33 17.34
N SER A 336 13.55 11.65 17.33
CA SER A 336 12.97 12.47 18.38
C SER A 336 12.46 13.74 17.72
N GLY A 337 11.20 14.10 17.97
CA GLY A 337 10.67 15.40 17.53
C GLY A 337 9.26 15.35 16.93
N PRO A 338 9.06 15.80 15.67
CA PRO A 338 7.73 15.93 15.08
C PRO A 338 7.08 14.56 14.88
N ASP A 339 5.75 14.48 14.82
CA ASP A 339 5.06 13.21 14.45
C ASP A 339 5.55 12.64 13.10
N THR A 340 5.83 13.51 12.13
CA THR A 340 6.22 13.09 10.78
C THR A 340 7.21 14.07 10.12
N ILE A 341 8.16 13.54 9.34
CA ILE A 341 9.01 14.30 8.42
C ILE A 341 8.69 13.88 6.97
N GLU A 342 8.14 14.78 6.16
CA GLU A 342 7.87 14.53 4.74
C GLU A 342 9.06 14.95 3.87
N LEU A 343 9.36 14.14 2.86
CA LEU A 343 10.42 14.33 1.89
C LEU A 343 9.83 14.66 0.51
N VAL A 344 10.31 15.74 -0.08
CA VAL A 344 9.91 16.24 -1.41
C VAL A 344 11.16 16.50 -2.23
N TYR A 345 11.12 16.19 -3.53
CA TYR A 345 12.29 16.34 -4.41
C TYR A 345 11.93 16.92 -5.78
N ASP A 346 12.97 17.41 -6.46
CA ASP A 346 12.88 17.97 -7.81
C ASP A 346 12.80 16.86 -8.87
N SER A 347 11.60 16.57 -9.38
CA SER A 347 11.34 15.47 -10.31
C SER A 347 11.23 15.92 -11.78
N ASN A 348 11.58 15.02 -12.71
CA ASN A 348 11.35 15.17 -14.14
C ASN A 348 9.90 14.85 -14.56
N ASP A 349 9.09 14.25 -13.68
CA ASP A 349 7.69 13.87 -13.93
C ASP A 349 6.85 15.06 -14.45
N SER A 350 6.30 14.88 -15.65
CA SER A 350 5.49 15.91 -16.31
C SER A 350 4.11 16.07 -15.68
N ASN A 351 3.61 15.08 -14.93
CA ASN A 351 2.31 15.13 -14.27
C ASN A 351 2.31 16.00 -13.01
N VAL A 352 3.48 16.22 -12.40
CA VAL A 352 3.66 17.14 -11.26
C VAL A 352 3.48 18.61 -11.70
N ARG A 353 3.38 18.89 -13.02
CA ARG A 353 3.40 20.24 -13.62
C ARG A 353 2.02 20.84 -13.97
N LYS A 354 0.92 20.09 -13.91
CA LYS A 354 -0.37 20.59 -14.44
C LYS A 354 -0.94 21.73 -13.58
N GLY A 355 -0.89 22.96 -14.12
CA GLY A 355 -1.70 24.10 -13.65
C GLY A 355 -1.04 25.11 -12.71
N GLN A 356 0.30 25.14 -12.57
CA GLN A 356 0.97 26.12 -11.70
C GLN A 356 2.00 26.97 -12.45
N ALA A 357 1.93 28.30 -12.24
CA ALA A 357 2.70 29.31 -12.99
C ALA A 357 4.18 29.44 -12.58
N ASN A 358 4.57 29.04 -11.36
CA ASN A 358 5.94 29.23 -10.83
C ASN A 358 6.52 28.00 -10.11
N ALA A 359 6.05 26.79 -10.40
CA ALA A 359 6.38 25.62 -9.58
C ALA A 359 7.69 24.92 -10.02
N GLY A 360 8.61 24.72 -9.09
CA GLY A 360 9.48 23.56 -9.18
C GLY A 360 8.66 22.28 -9.14
N ALA A 361 9.11 21.23 -9.80
CA ALA A 361 8.37 19.97 -9.84
C ALA A 361 8.59 19.20 -8.52
N TRP A 362 7.78 19.53 -7.51
CA TRP A 362 7.90 19.07 -6.13
C TRP A 362 7.16 17.73 -5.95
N LYS A 363 7.82 16.61 -6.26
CA LYS A 363 7.22 15.29 -6.08
C LYS A 363 7.43 14.80 -4.66
N LYS A 364 6.37 14.33 -4.01
CA LYS A 364 6.47 13.69 -2.69
C LYS A 364 7.12 12.32 -2.85
N LEU A 365 8.18 12.09 -2.09
CA LEU A 365 8.91 10.82 -2.09
C LEU A 365 8.45 9.88 -0.98
N GLY A 366 8.06 10.45 0.15
CA GLY A 366 7.58 9.67 1.30
C GLY A 366 7.54 10.52 2.56
N ALA A 367 7.16 9.89 3.67
CA ALA A 367 7.26 10.52 4.97
C ALA A 367 7.77 9.52 6.01
N LEU A 368 8.67 9.99 6.86
CA LEU A 368 9.20 9.31 8.03
C LEU A 368 8.24 9.53 9.19
N LYS A 369 7.76 8.47 9.82
CA LYS A 369 7.11 8.59 11.12
C LYS A 369 8.18 8.59 12.20
N ILE A 370 8.10 9.52 13.14
CA ILE A 370 8.99 9.57 14.29
C ILE A 370 8.34 8.80 15.44
N GLU A 371 9.16 7.98 16.11
CA GLU A 371 8.70 7.11 17.19
C GLU A 371 9.21 7.57 18.57
N ASP A 372 9.93 8.69 18.60
CA ASP A 372 10.53 9.30 19.80
C ASP A 372 11.43 8.32 20.59
N SER A 373 12.15 7.44 19.89
CA SER A 373 13.10 6.51 20.53
C SER A 373 14.40 7.19 21.00
N GLY A 374 14.68 8.41 20.55
CA GLY A 374 15.93 9.14 20.84
C GLY A 374 17.17 8.57 20.14
N LYS A 375 17.01 7.54 19.29
CA LYS A 375 18.11 6.88 18.59
C LYS A 375 18.40 7.51 17.24
N VAL A 376 19.63 7.35 16.76
CA VAL A 376 19.99 7.68 15.37
C VAL A 376 19.43 6.60 14.45
N LYS A 377 18.62 7.01 13.47
CA LYS A 377 17.99 6.12 12.49
C LYS A 377 18.35 6.55 11.07
N LEU A 378 18.30 5.58 10.18
CA LEU A 378 18.49 5.72 8.74
C LEU A 378 17.15 5.51 8.03
N ALA A 379 16.91 6.36 7.04
CA ALA A 379 15.86 6.16 6.06
C ALA A 379 16.43 6.19 4.64
N LYS A 380 16.09 5.23 3.79
CA LYS A 380 16.53 5.14 2.39
C LYS A 380 15.35 5.24 1.46
N PHE A 381 15.51 5.90 0.33
CA PHE A 381 14.47 6.10 -0.68
C PHE A 381 15.05 5.91 -2.07
N LYS A 382 14.42 5.08 -2.90
CA LYS A 382 14.77 4.97 -4.32
C LYS A 382 13.93 5.94 -5.16
N VAL A 383 14.57 6.63 -6.12
CA VAL A 383 13.87 7.43 -7.13
C VAL A 383 14.46 7.19 -8.52
N SER A 384 13.59 7.19 -9.54
CA SER A 384 13.96 6.89 -10.93
C SER A 384 13.75 8.05 -11.90
N ASP A 385 13.20 9.16 -11.40
CA ASP A 385 12.77 10.33 -12.15
C ASP A 385 13.30 11.64 -11.56
N ALA A 386 14.36 11.61 -10.77
CA ALA A 386 14.95 12.83 -10.22
C ALA A 386 15.54 13.70 -11.34
N LYS A 387 15.33 15.02 -11.21
CA LYS A 387 15.94 16.05 -12.08
C LYS A 387 17.05 16.79 -11.36
N PHE A 388 16.80 17.20 -10.12
CA PHE A 388 17.70 18.05 -9.32
C PHE A 388 18.24 19.25 -10.11
N ALA A 389 17.32 20.11 -10.55
CA ALA A 389 17.61 21.33 -11.29
C ALA A 389 17.53 22.59 -10.40
N GLY A 390 17.51 22.44 -9.06
CA GLY A 390 17.45 23.56 -8.13
C GLY A 390 16.09 24.24 -8.04
N ARG A 391 15.00 23.57 -8.45
CA ARG A 391 13.68 24.22 -8.58
C ARG A 391 12.85 24.26 -7.29
N LEU A 392 13.37 23.74 -6.17
CA LEU A 392 12.72 23.79 -4.85
C LEU A 392 13.32 24.95 -4.05
N ASN A 393 12.95 26.19 -4.37
CA ASN A 393 13.52 27.38 -3.72
C ASN A 393 15.06 27.41 -3.79
N GLY A 394 15.65 27.05 -4.94
CA GLY A 394 17.11 26.96 -5.11
C GLY A 394 17.72 25.63 -4.65
N ALA A 395 16.90 24.68 -4.21
CA ALA A 395 17.30 23.36 -3.74
C ALA A 395 16.75 22.23 -4.64
N ASP A 396 17.15 21.00 -4.34
CA ASP A 396 16.75 19.80 -5.07
C ASP A 396 15.92 18.84 -4.22
N VAL A 397 16.10 18.91 -2.90
CA VAL A 397 15.38 18.12 -1.90
C VAL A 397 14.95 19.04 -0.77
N ARG A 398 13.75 18.82 -0.25
CA ARG A 398 13.21 19.48 0.95
C ARG A 398 12.69 18.44 1.93
N LEU A 399 13.12 18.56 3.18
CA LEU A 399 12.46 17.94 4.33
C LEU A 399 11.52 18.95 4.98
N GLN A 400 10.36 18.49 5.42
CA GLN A 400 9.42 19.32 6.18
C GLN A 400 8.81 18.53 7.33
N SER A 401 8.72 19.14 8.50
CA SER A 401 8.08 18.49 9.65
C SER A 401 6.56 18.71 9.65
N ILE A 402 5.82 17.74 10.17
CA ILE A 402 4.39 17.80 10.47
C ILE A 402 4.27 17.33 11.93
N PRO A 403 3.77 18.15 12.88
CA PRO A 403 2.95 19.35 12.70
C PRO A 403 3.73 20.69 12.77
N ASN A 404 4.93 20.79 12.17
CA ASN A 404 5.82 21.96 12.28
C ASN A 404 6.60 22.03 13.62
N MET A 405 7.27 20.95 13.98
CA MET A 405 8.20 20.93 15.12
C MET A 405 9.64 20.83 14.61
N ASP A 406 10.58 21.28 15.44
CA ASP A 406 12.00 21.21 15.13
C ASP A 406 12.43 19.75 14.95
N PHE A 407 13.34 19.50 14.01
CA PHE A 407 13.86 18.16 13.73
C PHE A 407 15.36 18.21 13.42
N GLU A 408 16.05 17.09 13.63
CA GLU A 408 17.50 17.01 13.55
C GLU A 408 17.94 15.94 12.55
N VAL A 409 18.79 16.33 11.61
CA VAL A 409 19.35 15.43 10.58
C VAL A 409 20.86 15.57 10.51
N LEU A 410 21.56 14.42 10.46
CA LEU A 410 23.00 14.39 10.20
C LEU A 410 23.25 14.81 8.74
N GLY A 411 22.34 14.41 7.86
CA GLY A 411 22.30 14.86 6.47
C GLY A 411 21.48 13.95 5.58
N LEU A 412 21.41 14.40 4.32
CA LEU A 412 20.96 13.59 3.20
C LEU A 412 22.18 13.11 2.42
N PHE A 413 22.11 11.90 1.88
CA PHE A 413 23.18 11.27 1.10
C PHE A 413 22.60 10.67 -0.18
N ILE A 414 23.43 10.57 -1.22
CA ILE A 414 23.04 10.04 -2.52
C ILE A 414 24.09 9.11 -3.10
N LYS A 415 23.62 8.04 -3.75
CA LYS A 415 24.38 7.19 -4.66
C LYS A 415 23.49 6.66 -5.78
N GLU A 416 24.10 6.11 -6.84
CA GLU A 416 23.36 5.28 -7.80
C GLU A 416 22.89 4.00 -7.09
N ALA A 417 21.66 3.56 -7.38
CA ALA A 417 21.15 2.33 -6.82
C ALA A 417 21.80 1.12 -7.53
N GLU A 418 22.14 0.09 -6.75
CA GLU A 418 22.66 -1.20 -7.25
C GLU A 418 21.59 -2.03 -7.96
#